data_AF-A0A968XXP4-F1
#
_entry.id   AF-A0A968XXP4-F1
#
_cell.length_a   1.000
_cell.length_b   1.000
_cell.length_c   1.000
_cell.angle_alpha   90.00
_cell.angle_beta   90.00
_cell.angle_gamma   90.00
#
_symmetry.space_group_name_H-M   'P 1'
#
loop_
_entity.id
_entity.type
_entity.pdbx_description
1 polymer ?
#
loop_
_entity_poly.entity_id
_entity_poly.type
_entity_poly.pdbx_seq_one_letter_code
_entity_poly.pdbx_strand_id
1 'polypeptide(L)'
;MLIAIAISAVEELLFRGFLTEALLSILGQLHGLDDQPLGSGWVVILAVALANGVFALLHLLWERWQNVVPQLPGLWLMGWVLSLACLQQGNLGLAIGLHGGWVWAIASLDTLQALKYTGQVPTWVTGVGGHVLAGIIGLVFLVAIGGFLWFAA
;
A
#
# COMPACT_ATOMS: atom_id res chain seq x y z
N MET A 1 10.81 14.55 -5.77
CA MET A 1 9.37 14.64 -6.07
C MET A 1 9.02 13.94 -7.38
N LEU A 2 9.51 14.40 -8.54
CA LEU A 2 9.15 13.81 -9.85
C LEU A 2 9.40 12.30 -9.93
N ILE A 3 10.55 11.83 -9.44
CA ILE A 3 10.88 10.39 -9.42
C ILE A 3 9.89 9.60 -8.54
N ALA A 4 9.55 10.12 -7.36
CA ALA A 4 8.61 9.46 -6.46
C ALA A 4 7.21 9.35 -7.09
N ILE A 5 6.74 10.42 -7.73
CA ILE A 5 5.47 10.40 -8.49
C ILE A 5 5.55 9.41 -9.65
N ALA A 6 6.66 9.35 -10.40
CA ALA A 6 6.82 8.43 -11.51
C ALA A 6 6.80 6.95 -11.05
N ILE A 7 7.52 6.63 -9.98
CA ILE A 7 7.53 5.29 -9.37
C ILE A 7 6.12 4.93 -8.92
N SER A 8 5.48 5.80 -8.13
CA SER A 8 4.12 5.54 -7.64
C SER A 8 3.10 5.47 -8.76
N ALA A 9 3.22 6.27 -9.82
CA ALA A 9 2.34 6.17 -10.98
C ALA A 9 2.45 4.79 -11.66
N VAL A 10 3.68 4.30 -11.86
CA VAL A 10 3.91 2.97 -12.44
C VAL A 10 3.38 1.88 -11.52
N GLU A 11 3.66 1.95 -10.23
CA GLU A 11 3.21 0.94 -9.26
C GLU A 11 1.69 0.94 -9.12
N GLU A 12 1.04 2.09 -8.96
CA GLU A 12 -0.43 2.14 -8.87
C GLU A 12 -1.11 1.66 -10.15
N LEU A 13 -0.57 2.01 -11.33
CA LEU A 13 -1.08 1.51 -12.60
C LEU A 13 -0.98 -0.02 -12.69
N LEU A 14 0.16 -0.59 -12.28
CA LEU A 14 0.38 -2.03 -12.33
C LEU A 14 -0.46 -2.79 -11.30
N PHE A 15 -0.49 -2.35 -10.05
CA PHE A 15 -1.13 -3.09 -8.97
C PHE A 15 -2.63 -2.81 -8.85
N ARG A 16 -3.03 -1.54 -8.89
CA ARG A 16 -4.42 -1.12 -8.66
C ARG A 16 -5.17 -0.98 -9.98
N GLY A 17 -4.49 -0.59 -11.06
CA GLY A 17 -5.07 -0.53 -12.41
C GLY A 17 -5.14 -1.88 -13.11
N PHE A 18 -4.04 -2.62 -13.18
CA PHE A 18 -3.98 -3.87 -13.95
C PHE A 18 -4.23 -5.13 -13.09
N LEU A 19 -3.40 -5.38 -12.07
CA LEU A 19 -3.41 -6.65 -11.34
C LEU A 19 -4.72 -6.88 -10.58
N THR A 20 -5.25 -5.85 -9.91
CA THR A 20 -6.51 -5.95 -9.17
C THR A 20 -7.67 -6.25 -10.10
N GLU A 21 -7.75 -5.57 -11.25
CA GLU A 21 -8.79 -5.81 -12.27
C GLU A 21 -8.65 -7.19 -12.92
N ALA A 22 -7.41 -7.63 -13.21
CA ALA A 22 -7.15 -8.97 -13.73
C ALA A 22 -7.60 -10.05 -12.73
N LEU A 23 -7.29 -9.90 -11.44
CA LEU A 23 -7.74 -10.81 -10.40
C LEU A 23 -9.25 -10.79 -10.23
N LEU A 24 -9.89 -9.61 -10.27
CA LEU A 24 -11.34 -9.48 -10.22
C LEU A 24 -12.00 -10.22 -11.38
N SER A 25 -11.50 -10.05 -12.61
CA SER A 25 -12.00 -10.76 -13.79
C SER A 25 -11.82 -12.28 -13.68
N ILE A 26 -10.66 -12.75 -13.25
CA ILE A 26 -10.38 -14.20 -13.12
C ILE A 26 -11.25 -14.81 -12.02
N LEU A 27 -11.34 -14.16 -10.86
CA LEU A 27 -12.14 -14.66 -9.73
C LEU A 27 -13.64 -14.58 -10.00
N GLY A 28 -14.10 -13.61 -10.81
CA GLY A 28 -15.47 -13.54 -11.30
C GLY A 28 -15.84 -14.77 -12.12
N GLN A 29 -15.00 -15.11 -13.12
CA GLN A 29 -15.18 -16.28 -13.98
C GLN A 29 -15.13 -17.59 -13.20
N LEU A 30 -14.16 -17.73 -12.28
CA LEU A 30 -14.01 -18.93 -11.46
C LEU A 30 -15.22 -19.19 -10.55
N HIS A 31 -15.97 -18.15 -10.18
CA HIS A 31 -17.12 -18.26 -9.29
C HIS A 31 -18.47 -18.05 -9.99
N GLY A 32 -18.50 -17.93 -11.33
CA GLY A 32 -19.73 -17.76 -12.12
C GLY A 32 -20.46 -16.44 -11.85
N LEU A 33 -19.71 -15.34 -11.67
CA LEU A 33 -20.23 -14.01 -11.33
C LEU A 33 -20.13 -13.01 -12.50
N ASP A 34 -19.96 -13.49 -13.72
CA ASP A 34 -19.67 -12.69 -14.92
C ASP A 34 -20.77 -11.67 -15.26
N ASP A 35 -22.01 -12.00 -14.91
CA ASP A 35 -23.19 -11.17 -15.16
C ASP A 35 -23.46 -10.13 -14.03
N GLN A 36 -22.69 -10.15 -12.95
CA GLN A 36 -22.85 -9.20 -11.84
C GLN A 36 -22.02 -7.93 -12.10
N PRO A 37 -22.67 -6.74 -12.21
CA PRO A 37 -22.01 -5.50 -12.62
C PRO A 37 -20.96 -4.99 -11.62
N LEU A 38 -21.00 -5.48 -10.38
CA LEU A 38 -19.91 -5.41 -9.42
C LEU A 38 -19.75 -6.83 -8.90
N GLY A 39 -18.62 -7.48 -9.15
CA GLY A 39 -18.34 -8.81 -8.58
C GLY A 39 -18.73 -8.82 -7.09
N SER A 40 -19.35 -9.91 -6.63
CA SER A 40 -19.78 -10.06 -5.24
C SER A 40 -18.76 -9.46 -4.27
N GLY A 41 -19.20 -8.70 -3.25
CA GLY A 41 -18.29 -7.90 -2.41
C GLY A 41 -17.11 -8.68 -1.81
N TRP A 42 -17.25 -9.98 -1.55
CA TRP A 42 -16.15 -10.84 -1.10
C TRP A 42 -15.09 -11.10 -2.18
N VAL A 43 -15.46 -11.13 -3.48
CA VAL A 43 -14.52 -11.29 -4.60
C VAL A 43 -13.66 -10.05 -4.74
N VAL A 44 -14.26 -8.86 -4.62
CA VAL A 44 -13.50 -7.60 -4.62
C VAL A 44 -12.50 -7.57 -3.46
N ILE A 45 -12.95 -7.93 -2.26
CA ILE A 45 -12.08 -8.04 -1.08
C ILE A 45 -10.93 -9.03 -1.34
N LEU A 46 -11.22 -10.19 -1.93
CA LEU A 46 -10.22 -11.21 -2.24
C LEU A 46 -9.21 -10.73 -3.30
N ALA A 47 -9.68 -10.11 -4.38
CA ALA A 47 -8.83 -9.57 -5.44
C ALA A 47 -7.88 -8.49 -4.89
N VAL A 48 -8.40 -7.56 -4.08
CA VAL A 48 -7.62 -6.52 -3.40
C VAL A 48 -6.60 -7.14 -2.43
N ALA A 49 -7.01 -8.11 -1.62
CA ALA A 49 -6.14 -8.78 -0.66
C ALA A 49 -4.95 -9.46 -1.37
N LEU A 50 -5.22 -10.17 -2.47
CA LEU A 50 -4.22 -10.89 -3.25
C LEU A 50 -3.29 -9.93 -4.01
N ALA A 51 -3.84 -8.90 -4.67
CA ALA A 51 -3.04 -7.90 -5.37
C ALA A 51 -2.07 -7.20 -4.42
N ASN A 52 -2.55 -6.78 -3.25
CA ASN A 52 -1.71 -6.15 -2.22
C ASN A 52 -0.72 -7.14 -1.60
N GLY A 53 -1.07 -8.43 -1.52
CA GLY A 53 -0.14 -9.49 -1.12
C GLY A 53 1.03 -9.63 -2.09
N VAL A 54 0.74 -9.68 -3.39
CA VAL A 54 1.77 -9.70 -4.45
C VAL A 54 2.62 -8.42 -4.39
N PHE A 55 2.01 -7.25 -4.25
CA PHE A 55 2.72 -5.98 -4.07
C PHE A 55 3.73 -6.02 -2.90
N ALA A 56 3.28 -6.44 -1.72
CA ALA A 56 4.14 -6.53 -0.54
C ALA A 56 5.27 -7.55 -0.72
N LEU A 57 4.98 -8.72 -1.31
CA LEU A 57 5.98 -9.76 -1.55
C LEU A 57 7.01 -9.38 -2.61
N LEU A 58 6.64 -8.63 -3.65
CA LEU A 58 7.59 -8.19 -4.68
C LEU A 58 8.66 -7.24 -4.13
N HIS A 59 8.40 -6.55 -3.02
CA HIS A 59 9.43 -5.76 -2.34
C HIS A 59 10.60 -6.64 -1.83
N LEU A 60 10.38 -7.94 -1.59
CA LEU A 60 11.46 -8.88 -1.22
C LEU A 60 12.45 -9.16 -2.36
N LEU A 61 12.09 -8.88 -3.62
CA LEU A 61 12.97 -9.13 -4.76
C LEU A 61 14.06 -8.07 -4.90
N TRP A 62 13.79 -6.84 -4.45
CA TRP A 62 14.68 -5.70 -4.68
C TRP A 62 15.36 -5.19 -3.41
N GLU A 63 14.69 -5.29 -2.27
CA GLU A 63 15.24 -4.86 -0.99
C GLU A 63 15.82 -6.03 -0.19
N ARG A 64 16.78 -5.74 0.71
CA ARG A 64 17.38 -6.78 1.56
C ARG A 64 16.32 -7.38 2.46
N TRP A 65 16.22 -8.71 2.46
CA TRP A 65 15.26 -9.49 3.25
C TRP A 65 15.12 -9.05 4.71
N GLN A 66 16.24 -8.76 5.38
CA GLN A 66 16.27 -8.34 6.79
C GLN A 66 15.52 -7.01 7.06
N ASN A 67 15.40 -6.16 6.05
CA ASN A 67 14.73 -4.86 6.14
C ASN A 67 13.25 -4.96 5.76
N VAL A 68 12.91 -5.80 4.78
CA VAL A 68 11.55 -5.90 4.23
C VAL A 68 10.63 -6.76 5.08
N VAL A 69 11.14 -7.89 5.61
CA VAL A 69 10.30 -8.86 6.35
C VAL A 69 9.50 -8.20 7.49
N PRO A 70 10.11 -7.34 8.33
CA PRO A 70 9.36 -6.60 9.36
C PRO A 70 8.31 -5.61 8.79
N GLN A 71 8.50 -5.12 7.57
CA GLN A 71 7.63 -4.14 6.91
C GLN A 71 6.48 -4.78 6.12
N LEU A 72 6.54 -6.09 5.81
CA LEU A 72 5.53 -6.77 4.99
C LEU A 72 4.08 -6.52 5.46
N PRO A 73 3.76 -6.57 6.77
CA PRO A 73 2.40 -6.25 7.23
C PRO A 73 2.01 -4.80 6.93
N GLY A 74 2.95 -3.86 7.09
CA GLY A 74 2.76 -2.45 6.78
C GLY A 74 2.59 -2.19 5.29
N LEU A 75 3.39 -2.83 4.43
CA LEU A 75 3.27 -2.74 2.97
C LEU A 75 1.93 -3.30 2.47
N TRP A 76 1.50 -4.43 3.04
CA TRP A 76 0.20 -5.02 2.70
C TRP A 76 -0.96 -4.10 3.11
N LEU A 77 -0.90 -3.56 4.34
CA LEU A 77 -1.89 -2.59 4.84
C LEU A 77 -1.88 -1.28 4.03
N MET A 78 -0.70 -0.78 3.68
CA MET A 78 -0.56 0.40 2.81
C MET A 78 -1.28 0.16 1.49
N GLY A 79 -1.13 -1.04 0.90
CA GLY A 79 -1.86 -1.39 -0.31
C GLY A 79 -3.38 -1.35 -0.16
N TRP A 80 -3.92 -1.76 0.98
CA TRP A 80 -5.36 -1.62 1.27
C TRP A 80 -5.80 -0.16 1.30
N VAL A 81 -5.04 0.71 1.95
CA VAL A 81 -5.34 2.15 2.01
C VAL A 81 -5.34 2.77 0.61
N LEU A 82 -4.39 2.39 -0.25
CA LEU A 82 -4.32 2.85 -1.63
C LEU A 82 -5.47 2.29 -2.49
N SER A 83 -5.85 1.03 -2.32
CA SER A 83 -7.04 0.46 -2.97
C SER A 83 -8.32 1.20 -2.56
N LEU A 84 -8.47 1.56 -1.28
CA LEU A 84 -9.59 2.38 -0.81
C LEU A 84 -9.60 3.77 -1.47
N ALA A 85 -8.43 4.41 -1.61
CA ALA A 85 -8.31 5.68 -2.30
C ALA A 85 -8.80 5.61 -3.77
N CYS A 86 -8.47 4.51 -4.47
CA CYS A 86 -8.95 4.27 -5.84
C CYS A 86 -10.46 4.08 -5.90
N LEU A 87 -11.02 3.25 -5.00
CA LEU A 87 -12.45 2.98 -4.94
C LEU A 87 -13.26 4.24 -4.60
N GLN A 88 -12.72 5.12 -3.76
CA GLN A 88 -13.34 6.39 -3.40
C GLN A 88 -13.48 7.35 -4.59
N GLN A 89 -12.39 7.59 -5.33
CA GLN A 89 -12.41 8.57 -6.42
C GLN A 89 -12.81 7.99 -7.78
N GLY A 90 -12.91 6.66 -7.89
CA GLY A 90 -13.09 5.97 -9.18
C GLY A 90 -11.91 6.16 -10.14
N ASN A 91 -10.74 6.58 -9.64
CA ASN A 91 -9.53 6.81 -10.44
C ASN A 91 -8.26 6.61 -9.59
N LEU A 92 -7.10 6.50 -10.25
CA LEU A 92 -5.82 6.24 -9.60
C LEU A 92 -5.14 7.48 -9.00
N GLY A 93 -5.63 8.70 -9.28
CA GLY A 93 -4.94 9.95 -8.97
C GLY A 93 -4.65 10.13 -7.49
N LEU A 94 -5.62 9.81 -6.61
CA LEU A 94 -5.43 9.91 -5.16
C LEU A 94 -4.42 8.88 -4.64
N ALA A 95 -4.49 7.64 -5.12
CA ALA A 95 -3.53 6.60 -4.74
C ALA A 95 -2.11 6.97 -5.19
N ILE A 96 -1.95 7.47 -6.43
CA ILE A 96 -0.66 7.94 -6.96
C ILE A 96 -0.12 9.10 -6.10
N GLY A 97 -0.98 10.05 -5.73
CA GLY A 97 -0.60 11.18 -4.89
C GLY A 97 -0.18 10.77 -3.48
N LEU A 98 -0.95 9.90 -2.81
CA LEU A 98 -0.64 9.39 -1.48
C LEU A 98 0.66 8.59 -1.49
N HIS A 99 0.78 7.64 -2.40
CA HIS A 99 1.96 6.79 -2.51
C HIS A 99 3.20 7.62 -2.86
N GLY A 100 3.11 8.49 -3.86
CA GLY A 100 4.22 9.36 -4.28
C GLY A 100 4.63 10.32 -3.17
N GLY A 101 3.67 10.83 -2.40
CA GLY A 101 3.89 11.66 -1.23
C GLY A 101 4.67 10.92 -0.14
N TRP A 102 4.30 9.68 0.19
CA TRP A 102 5.01 8.87 1.19
C TRP A 102 6.42 8.49 0.73
N VAL A 103 6.58 8.02 -0.50
CA VAL A 103 7.90 7.70 -1.09
C VAL A 103 8.80 8.93 -1.06
N TRP A 104 8.27 10.09 -1.46
CA TRP A 104 9.03 11.33 -1.45
C TRP A 104 9.40 11.77 -0.03
N ALA A 105 8.47 11.70 0.93
CA ALA A 105 8.71 12.12 2.29
C ALA A 105 9.79 11.26 2.96
N ILE A 106 9.67 9.94 2.87
CA ILE A 106 10.64 9.00 3.44
C ILE A 106 12.01 9.19 2.78
N ALA A 107 12.07 9.24 1.45
CA ALA A 107 13.33 9.43 0.74
C ALA A 107 14.00 10.78 1.08
N SER A 108 13.21 11.84 1.29
CA SER A 108 13.73 13.15 1.66
C SER A 108 14.26 13.16 3.10
N LEU A 109 13.52 12.56 4.04
CA LEU A 109 13.95 12.44 5.44
C LEU A 109 15.22 11.61 5.59
N ASP A 110 15.34 10.54 4.81
CA ASP A 110 16.53 9.69 4.77
C ASP A 110 17.72 10.42 4.11
N THR A 111 17.51 11.05 2.95
CA THR A 111 18.58 11.81 2.25
C THR A 111 19.14 12.94 3.11
N LEU A 112 18.27 13.64 3.84
CA LEU A 112 18.65 14.74 4.73
C LEU A 112 19.18 14.24 6.09
N GLN A 113 19.13 12.93 6.36
CA GLN A 113 19.44 12.36 7.67
C GLN A 113 18.71 13.09 8.80
N ALA A 114 17.47 13.50 8.52
CA ALA A 114 16.67 14.35 9.39
C ALA A 114 16.12 13.59 10.60
N LEU A 115 16.01 12.26 10.49
CA LEU A 115 15.55 11.38 11.57
C LEU A 115 16.74 10.78 12.31
N LYS A 116 16.84 11.07 13.61
CA LYS A 116 17.80 10.43 14.51
C LYS A 116 17.06 9.56 15.52
N TYR A 117 17.25 8.25 15.41
CA TYR A 117 16.68 7.29 16.35
C TYR A 117 17.45 7.36 17.68
N THR A 118 16.80 7.84 18.73
CA THR A 118 17.42 8.05 20.06
C THR A 118 17.57 6.77 20.87
N GLY A 119 16.91 5.68 20.45
CA GLY A 119 16.88 4.42 21.20
C GLY A 119 16.06 4.47 22.50
N GLN A 120 15.42 5.60 22.81
CA GLN A 120 14.63 5.76 24.04
C GLN A 120 13.27 5.06 23.98
N VAL A 121 12.73 4.89 22.78
CA VAL A 121 11.45 4.20 22.54
C VAL A 121 11.76 2.84 21.88
N PRO A 122 11.05 1.75 22.25
CA PRO A 122 11.25 0.45 21.63
C PRO A 122 11.08 0.47 20.11
N THR A 123 11.93 -0.27 19.41
CA THR A 123 11.96 -0.29 17.94
C THR A 123 10.68 -0.86 17.30
N TRP A 124 9.95 -1.75 17.97
CA TRP A 124 8.64 -2.23 17.47
C TRP A 124 7.56 -1.12 17.48
N VAL A 125 7.76 -0.04 18.24
CA VAL A 125 6.87 1.13 18.25
C VAL A 125 7.25 2.10 17.12
N THR A 126 8.54 2.42 17.01
CA THR A 126 9.04 3.47 16.08
C THR A 126 9.39 2.95 14.68
N GLY A 127 9.60 1.65 14.52
CA GLY A 127 10.06 1.04 13.28
C GLY A 127 11.32 0.20 13.47
N VAL A 128 11.21 -1.12 13.24
CA VAL A 128 12.35 -2.03 13.27
C VAL A 128 13.32 -1.67 12.13
N GLY A 129 14.62 -1.57 12.43
CA GLY A 129 15.63 -1.22 11.43
C GLY A 129 15.54 0.22 10.91
N GLY A 130 14.78 1.10 11.59
CA GLY A 130 14.55 2.47 11.12
C GLY A 130 13.48 2.60 10.04
N HIS A 131 12.69 1.53 9.83
CA HIS A 131 11.61 1.52 8.86
C HIS A 131 10.26 1.78 9.52
N VAL A 132 9.63 2.91 9.20
CA VAL A 132 8.37 3.35 9.82
C VAL A 132 7.22 2.34 9.63
N LEU A 133 7.17 1.66 8.48
CA LEU A 133 6.18 0.63 8.18
C LEU A 133 6.34 -0.65 9.00
N ALA A 134 7.50 -0.86 9.63
CA ALA A 134 7.76 -1.96 10.57
C ALA A 134 7.44 -1.59 12.03
N GLY A 135 6.86 -0.41 12.28
CA GLY A 135 6.52 0.08 13.62
C GLY A 135 5.02 0.26 13.78
N ILE A 136 4.52 0.08 15.01
CA ILE A 136 3.10 0.28 15.31
C ILE A 136 2.64 1.70 14.99
N ILE A 137 3.46 2.71 15.22
CA ILE A 137 3.09 4.10 14.90
C ILE A 137 2.74 4.21 13.41
N GLY A 138 3.57 3.65 12.53
CA GLY A 138 3.31 3.65 11.09
C GLY A 138 2.00 2.95 10.73
N LEU A 139 1.73 1.79 11.34
CA LEU A 139 0.48 1.06 11.13
C LEU A 139 -0.75 1.85 11.61
N VAL A 140 -0.67 2.49 12.77
CA VAL A 140 -1.76 3.32 13.32
C VAL A 140 -2.04 4.51 12.39
N PHE A 141 -0.99 5.16 11.87
CA PHE A 141 -1.17 6.24 10.88
C PHE A 141 -1.82 5.73 9.60
N LEU A 142 -1.44 4.56 9.09
CA LEU A 142 -2.09 3.96 7.92
C LEU A 142 -3.57 3.65 8.17
N VAL A 143 -3.90 3.04 9.32
CA VAL A 143 -5.30 2.78 9.70
C VAL A 143 -6.08 4.07 9.84
N ALA A 144 -5.49 5.12 10.43
CA ALA A 144 -6.13 6.43 10.55
C ALA A 144 -6.42 7.05 9.17
N ILE A 145 -5.49 6.96 8.22
CA ILE A 145 -5.69 7.45 6.85
C ILE A 145 -6.76 6.62 6.14
N GLY A 146 -6.69 5.28 6.22
CA GLY A 146 -7.71 4.41 5.63
C GLY A 146 -9.10 4.66 6.21
N GLY A 147 -9.20 4.83 7.53
CA GLY A 147 -10.45 5.21 8.20
C GLY A 147 -10.95 6.58 7.76
N PHE A 148 -10.06 7.57 7.65
CA PHE A 148 -10.43 8.88 7.11
C PHE A 148 -10.98 8.78 5.69
N LEU A 149 -10.33 8.04 4.80
CA LEU A 149 -10.81 7.82 3.43
C LEU A 149 -12.16 7.09 3.40
N TRP A 150 -12.40 6.17 4.33
CA TRP A 150 -13.66 5.46 4.44
C TRP A 150 -14.82 6.36 4.88
N PHE A 151 -14.58 7.27 5.82
CA PHE A 151 -15.62 8.17 6.36
C PHE A 151 -15.77 9.49 5.59
N ALA A 152 -14.77 9.89 4.80
CA ALA A 152 -14.86 11.07 3.94
C ALA A 152 -15.66 10.83 2.64
N ALA A 153 -16.17 9.60 2.48
CA ALA A 153 -16.99 9.06 1.39
C ALA A 153 -18.42 9.59 1.34
#